data_AF-A0A7S3GSL3-F1
#
_entry.id   AF-A0A7S3GSL3-F1
#
_cell.length_a   1.000
_cell.length_b   1.000
_cell.length_c   1.000
_cell.angle_alpha   90.00
_cell.angle_beta   90.00
_cell.angle_gamma   90.00
#
_symmetry.space_group_name_H-M   'P 1'
#
loop_
_entity.id
_entity.type
_entity.pdbx_description
1 polymer ?
#
loop_
_entity_poly.entity_id
_entity_poly.type
_entity_poly.pdbx_seq_one_letter_code
_entity_poly.pdbx_strand_id
1 'polypeptide(L)'
;IVWGKWALPNLLAALTRERKNSKIQVFTQIMVNILNNIAIPCLVVAVVSPNCFYNAFVAAPEVTSTVYYKECTSINGVTGQCLRNEQDPIPTSYHPPFTYNYQCSASLITYYSSAFVSMCIISTFVTPLVQLLYQWLHSRADPGTYWHRLLESSLPSIAKPV
;
A
#
# COMPACT_ATOMS: atom_id res chain seq x y z
N ILE A 1 -4.50 10.28 6.13
CA ILE A 1 -4.23 10.72 7.52
C ILE A 1 -4.59 12.19 7.79
N VAL A 2 -4.04 13.20 7.11
CA VAL A 2 -4.28 14.63 7.44
C VAL A 2 -5.77 15.02 7.33
N TRP A 3 -6.42 14.65 6.22
CA TRP A 3 -7.87 14.81 6.06
C TRP A 3 -8.68 14.06 7.14
N GLY A 4 -8.22 12.88 7.55
CA GLY A 4 -8.85 12.09 8.61
C GLY A 4 -8.68 12.67 10.02
N LYS A 5 -7.71 13.56 10.26
CA LYS A 5 -7.55 14.25 11.56
C LYS A 5 -8.29 15.58 11.64
N TRP A 6 -8.44 16.27 10.51
CA TRP A 6 -9.09 17.59 10.46
C TRP A 6 -10.55 17.54 10.00
N ALA A 7 -10.83 16.80 8.92
CA ALA A 7 -12.18 16.70 8.37
C ALA A 7 -13.03 15.68 9.13
N LEU A 8 -12.45 14.56 9.59
CA LEU A 8 -13.21 13.52 10.26
C LEU A 8 -13.88 13.95 11.58
N PRO A 9 -13.22 14.65 12.52
CA PRO A 9 -13.91 15.09 13.74
C PRO A 9 -15.01 16.12 13.44
N ASN A 10 -14.82 17.00 12.45
CA ASN A 10 -15.83 17.99 12.05
C ASN A 10 -17.00 17.35 11.30
N LEU A 11 -16.72 16.39 10.42
CA LEU A 11 -17.73 15.62 9.69
C LEU A 11 -18.48 14.68 10.64
N LEU A 12 -17.78 14.02 11.57
CA LEU A 12 -18.42 13.23 12.61
C LEU A 12 -19.22 14.11 13.55
N ALA A 13 -18.74 15.28 13.98
CA ALA A 13 -19.53 16.19 14.80
C ALA A 13 -20.78 16.70 14.05
N ALA A 14 -20.70 16.90 12.74
CA ALA A 14 -21.85 17.23 11.89
C ALA A 14 -22.84 16.05 11.77
N LEU A 15 -22.33 14.82 11.62
CA LEU A 15 -23.15 13.60 11.47
C LEU A 15 -23.70 13.08 12.81
N THR A 16 -23.01 13.31 13.92
CA THR A 16 -23.39 12.88 15.28
C THR A 16 -23.98 14.01 16.11
N ARG A 17 -24.32 15.15 15.49
CA ARG A 17 -24.93 16.33 16.14
C ARG A 17 -26.18 15.98 16.96
N GLU A 18 -26.78 14.82 16.69
CA GLU A 18 -27.99 14.30 17.34
C GLU A 18 -27.74 13.18 18.39
N ARG A 19 -26.52 12.63 18.59
CA ARG A 19 -26.30 11.46 19.49
C ARG A 19 -25.17 11.64 20.49
N LYS A 20 -25.55 12.02 21.71
CA LYS A 20 -24.73 12.05 22.94
C LYS A 20 -24.43 10.63 23.45
N ASN A 21 -23.76 9.78 22.66
CA ASN A 21 -23.33 8.45 23.09
C ASN A 21 -21.83 8.23 22.80
N SER A 22 -21.00 8.49 23.82
CA SER A 22 -19.53 8.49 23.76
C SER A 22 -18.95 7.19 23.17
N LYS A 23 -19.53 6.02 23.52
CA LYS A 23 -19.05 4.72 23.02
C LYS A 23 -19.19 4.55 21.51
N ILE A 24 -20.31 5.01 20.94
CA ILE A 24 -20.60 4.89 19.51
C ILE A 24 -19.67 5.81 18.72
N GLN A 25 -19.45 7.03 19.21
CA GLN A 25 -18.57 7.99 18.55
C GLN A 25 -17.12 7.49 18.47
N VAL A 26 -16.58 6.90 19.55
CA VAL A 26 -15.23 6.32 19.56
C VAL A 26 -15.14 5.11 18.62
N PHE A 27 -16.15 4.23 18.63
CA PHE A 27 -16.17 3.06 17.73
C PHE A 27 -16.19 3.47 16.25
N THR A 28 -17.03 4.44 15.88
CA THR A 28 -17.09 4.95 14.51
C THR A 28 -15.78 5.63 14.09
N GLN A 29 -15.13 6.38 14.99
CA GLN A 29 -13.81 6.97 14.73
C GLN A 29 -12.75 5.91 14.41
N ILE A 30 -12.68 4.85 15.21
CA ILE A 30 -11.73 3.75 15.00
C ILE A 30 -11.99 3.08 13.65
N MET A 31 -13.26 2.79 13.35
CA MET A 31 -13.64 2.08 12.13
C MET A 31 -13.33 2.90 10.88
N VAL A 32 -13.64 4.20 10.88
CA VAL A 32 -13.31 5.09 9.76
C VAL A 32 -11.80 5.32 9.63
N ASN A 33 -11.07 5.34 10.76
CA ASN A 33 -9.61 5.46 10.74
C ASN A 33 -8.95 4.23 10.07
N ILE A 34 -9.41 3.02 10.40
CA ILE A 34 -8.93 1.78 9.78
C ILE A 34 -9.28 1.75 8.30
N LEU A 35 -10.52 2.09 7.93
CA LEU A 35 -10.92 2.13 6.52
C LEU A 35 -10.07 3.11 5.71
N ASN A 36 -9.96 4.36 6.17
CA ASN A 36 -9.31 5.42 5.39
C ASN A 36 -7.80 5.32 5.35
N ASN A 37 -7.16 4.75 6.38
CA ASN A 37 -5.71 4.73 6.47
C ASN A 37 -5.09 3.33 6.25
N ILE A 38 -5.89 2.26 6.26
CA ILE A 38 -5.40 0.89 6.05
C ILE A 38 -6.15 0.23 4.89
N ALA A 39 -7.47 0.12 4.96
CA ALA A 39 -8.24 -0.65 3.98
C ALA A 39 -8.20 -0.04 2.57
N ILE A 40 -8.38 1.28 2.44
CA ILE A 40 -8.37 1.96 1.14
C ILE A 40 -7.01 1.85 0.45
N PRO A 41 -5.86 2.17 1.09
CA PRO A 41 -4.55 1.93 0.48
C PRO A 41 -4.34 0.48 0.05
N CYS A 42 -4.72 -0.51 0.87
CA CYS A 42 -4.60 -1.93 0.52
C CYS A 42 -5.49 -2.32 -0.68
N LEU A 43 -6.72 -1.80 -0.75
CA LEU A 43 -7.64 -2.05 -1.85
C LEU A 43 -7.14 -1.40 -3.15
N VAL A 44 -6.66 -0.16 -3.08
CA VAL A 44 -6.06 0.52 -4.24
C VAL A 44 -4.84 -0.26 -4.74
N VAL A 45 -4.00 -0.77 -3.84
CA VAL A 45 -2.86 -1.63 -4.21
C VAL A 45 -3.32 -2.92 -4.90
N ALA A 46 -4.40 -3.55 -4.42
CA ALA A 46 -4.96 -4.74 -5.04
C ALA A 46 -5.54 -4.47 -6.44
N VAL A 47 -6.09 -3.28 -6.68
CA VAL A 47 -6.75 -2.90 -7.95
C VAL A 47 -5.78 -2.36 -8.99
N VAL A 48 -4.77 -1.58 -8.58
CA VAL A 48 -3.84 -0.91 -9.52
C VAL A 48 -2.84 -1.87 -10.14
N SER A 49 -2.57 -3.02 -9.52
CA SER A 49 -1.62 -4.01 -10.05
C SER A 49 -2.26 -5.38 -10.34
N PRO A 50 -3.20 -5.45 -11.31
CA PRO A 50 -3.91 -6.69 -11.64
C PRO A 50 -2.96 -7.77 -12.17
N ASN A 51 -1.85 -7.39 -12.81
CA ASN A 51 -0.82 -8.33 -13.29
C ASN A 51 0.06 -8.94 -12.18
N CYS A 52 0.10 -8.34 -10.98
CA CYS A 52 0.86 -8.91 -9.85
C CYS A 52 0.01 -9.82 -8.95
N PHE A 53 -1.32 -9.60 -8.91
CA PHE A 53 -2.26 -10.45 -8.15
C PHE A 53 -2.99 -11.48 -9.03
N TYR A 54 -2.84 -11.46 -10.35
CA TYR A 54 -3.45 -12.45 -11.24
C TYR A 54 -3.12 -13.89 -10.81
N ASN A 55 -1.86 -14.17 -10.47
CA ASN A 55 -1.42 -15.49 -10.00
C ASN A 55 -1.81 -15.82 -8.54
N ALA A 56 -2.39 -14.86 -7.80
CA ALA A 56 -2.96 -15.11 -6.47
C ALA A 56 -4.39 -15.65 -6.55
N PHE A 57 -5.10 -15.38 -7.66
CA PHE A 57 -6.47 -15.83 -7.90
C PHE A 57 -6.58 -16.87 -9.02
N VAL A 58 -5.59 -16.94 -9.91
CA VAL A 58 -5.53 -17.86 -11.04
C VAL A 58 -4.25 -18.70 -10.91
N ALA A 59 -4.37 -20.02 -11.03
CA ALA A 59 -3.21 -20.90 -10.96
C ALA A 59 -2.23 -20.59 -12.10
N ALA A 60 -0.93 -20.54 -11.78
CA ALA A 60 0.11 -20.27 -12.75
C ALA A 60 0.14 -21.37 -13.84
N PRO A 61 0.42 -21.02 -15.11
CA PRO A 61 0.56 -22.00 -16.17
C PRO A 61 1.77 -22.91 -15.91
N GLU A 62 1.65 -24.16 -16.35
CA GLU A 62 2.72 -25.16 -16.26
C GLU A 62 3.97 -24.66 -17.01
N VAL A 63 5.11 -24.69 -16.32
CA VAL A 63 6.39 -24.35 -16.95
C VAL A 63 6.97 -25.63 -17.52
N THR A 64 7.01 -25.72 -18.85
CA THR A 64 7.66 -26.82 -19.57
C THR A 64 9.08 -26.40 -19.96
N SER A 65 10.07 -27.21 -19.60
CA SER A 65 11.45 -27.08 -20.04
C SER A 65 11.90 -28.38 -20.69
N THR A 66 12.75 -28.28 -21.72
CA THR A 66 13.33 -29.44 -22.39
C THR A 66 14.77 -29.61 -21.95
N VAL A 67 15.10 -30.78 -21.41
CA VAL A 67 16.47 -31.15 -21.05
C VAL A 67 16.99 -32.12 -22.09
N TYR A 68 18.19 -31.87 -22.59
CA TYR A 68 18.87 -32.73 -23.55
C TYR A 68 19.87 -33.60 -22.80
N TYR A 69 19.78 -34.92 -22.98
CA TYR A 69 20.80 -35.85 -22.53
C TYR A 69 21.40 -36.55 -23.75
N LYS A 70 22.66 -36.98 -23.62
CA LYS A 70 23.35 -37.68 -24.70
C LYS A 70 23.12 -39.17 -24.53
N GLU A 71 22.41 -39.77 -25.48
CA GLU A 71 22.26 -41.21 -25.55
C GLU A 71 23.21 -41.78 -26.62
N CYS A 72 23.83 -42.92 -26.32
CA CYS A 72 24.74 -43.56 -27.24
C CYS A 72 23.97 -44.48 -28.19
N THR A 73 23.82 -44.07 -29.45
CA THR A 73 23.06 -44.84 -30.45
C THR A 73 23.92 -45.86 -31.21
N SER A 74 25.25 -45.75 -31.11
CA SER A 74 26.18 -46.68 -31.75
C SER A 74 27.35 -47.02 -30.84
N ILE A 75 27.49 -48.31 -30.52
CA ILE A 75 28.56 -48.85 -29.67
C ILE A 75 29.53 -49.65 -30.54
N ASN A 76 30.83 -49.47 -30.31
CA ASN A 76 31.86 -50.29 -30.90
C ASN A 76 31.83 -51.70 -30.29
N GLY A 77 31.54 -52.73 -31.09
CA GLY A 77 31.36 -54.11 -30.63
C GLY A 77 32.61 -54.78 -30.04
N VAL A 78 33.81 -54.17 -30.18
CA VAL A 78 35.07 -54.73 -29.67
C VAL A 78 35.57 -54.01 -28.42
N THR A 79 35.45 -52.68 -28.37
CA THR A 79 35.95 -51.87 -27.24
C THR A 79 34.86 -51.41 -26.27
N GLY A 80 33.59 -51.57 -26.63
CA GLY A 80 32.46 -51.08 -25.85
C GLY A 80 32.34 -49.54 -25.83
N GLN A 81 33.14 -48.84 -26.64
CA GLN A 81 33.13 -47.37 -26.67
C GLN A 81 31.99 -46.82 -27.54
N CYS A 82 31.43 -45.69 -27.13
CA CYS A 82 30.40 -44.99 -27.89
C CYS A 82 30.99 -44.28 -29.12
N LEU A 83 30.48 -44.59 -30.31
CA LEU A 83 30.90 -43.99 -31.58
C LEU A 83 30.03 -42.79 -31.98
N ARG A 84 28.74 -42.81 -31.62
CA ARG A 84 27.79 -41.74 -31.96
C ARG A 84 26.87 -41.46 -30.80
N ASN A 85 26.84 -40.21 -30.38
CA ASN A 85 25.89 -39.70 -29.40
C ASN A 85 24.80 -38.93 -30.14
N GLU A 86 23.55 -39.20 -29.81
CA GLU A 86 22.38 -38.43 -30.22
C GLU A 86 21.81 -37.69 -29.02
N GLN A 87 21.18 -36.54 -29.24
CA GLN A 87 20.58 -35.75 -28.17
C GLN A 87 19.09 -36.00 -28.16
N ASP A 88 18.62 -36.71 -27.14
CA ASP A 88 17.20 -36.95 -26.97
C ASP A 88 16.59 -35.90 -26.04
N PRO A 89 15.55 -35.17 -26.50
CA PRO A 89 14.88 -34.19 -25.67
C PRO A 89 13.92 -34.89 -24.71
N ILE A 90 14.15 -34.74 -23.39
CA ILE A 90 13.16 -35.10 -22.38
C ILE A 90 12.36 -33.84 -22.04
N PRO A 91 11.03 -33.83 -22.26
CA PRO A 91 10.19 -32.78 -21.73
C PRO A 91 10.07 -32.95 -20.21
N THR A 92 10.49 -31.95 -19.45
CA THR A 92 10.24 -31.84 -18.02
C THR A 92 9.23 -30.72 -17.78
N SER A 93 8.17 -31.00 -17.03
CA SER A 93 7.19 -30.00 -16.68
C SER A 93 7.07 -29.85 -15.17
N TYR A 94 6.95 -28.61 -14.72
CA TYR A 94 6.80 -28.29 -13.31
C TYR A 94 5.66 -27.30 -13.12
N HIS A 95 4.82 -27.58 -12.12
CA HIS A 95 3.75 -26.71 -11.66
C HIS A 95 4.24 -25.89 -10.47
N PRO A 96 4.65 -24.62 -10.66
CA PRO A 96 5.04 -23.79 -9.55
C PRO A 96 3.82 -23.47 -8.67
N PRO A 97 3.87 -23.72 -7.35
CA PRO A 97 2.79 -23.36 -6.43
C PRO A 97 2.61 -21.84 -6.29
N PHE A 98 3.63 -21.06 -6.69
CA PHE A 98 3.59 -19.60 -6.78
C PHE A 98 4.63 -19.12 -7.81
N THR A 99 4.22 -18.26 -8.74
CA THR A 99 5.16 -17.54 -9.63
C THR A 99 5.55 -16.22 -8.99
N TYR A 100 6.73 -16.16 -8.39
CA TYR A 100 7.28 -14.91 -7.86
C TYR A 100 7.82 -14.05 -9.01
N ASN A 101 7.09 -13.00 -9.39
CA ASN A 101 7.53 -12.07 -10.44
C ASN A 101 8.23 -10.86 -9.80
N TYR A 102 9.56 -10.92 -9.65
CA TYR A 102 10.39 -9.90 -8.96
C TYR A 102 10.21 -8.48 -9.56
N GLN A 103 9.90 -8.39 -10.85
CA GLN A 103 9.66 -7.10 -11.50
C GLN A 103 8.38 -6.40 -11.00
N CYS A 104 7.43 -7.18 -10.49
CA CYS A 104 6.12 -6.73 -10.04
C CYS A 104 6.18 -6.18 -8.61
N SER A 105 6.90 -6.85 -7.70
CA SER A 105 7.13 -6.38 -6.33
C SER A 105 8.04 -5.16 -6.30
N ALA A 106 9.08 -5.12 -7.13
CA ALA A 106 9.98 -3.99 -7.23
C ALA A 106 9.25 -2.71 -7.68
N SER A 107 8.44 -2.79 -8.74
CA SER A 107 7.68 -1.65 -9.25
C SER A 107 6.71 -1.09 -8.20
N LEU A 108 6.01 -1.97 -7.48
CA LEU A 108 5.10 -1.56 -6.41
C LEU A 108 5.83 -0.80 -5.29
N ILE A 109 6.97 -1.32 -4.83
CA ILE A 109 7.79 -0.65 -3.80
C ILE A 109 8.30 0.70 -4.32
N THR A 110 8.79 0.77 -5.56
CA THR A 110 9.33 2.03 -6.11
C THR A 110 8.25 3.12 -6.21
N TYR A 111 7.06 2.81 -6.70
CA TYR A 111 6.00 3.81 -6.85
C TYR A 111 5.32 4.16 -5.52
N TYR A 112 5.09 3.20 -4.61
CA TYR A 112 4.38 3.47 -3.35
C TYR A 112 5.28 3.94 -2.19
N SER A 113 6.58 3.64 -2.21
CA SER A 113 7.49 4.09 -1.15
C SER A 113 7.51 5.61 -1.03
N SER A 114 7.55 6.32 -2.16
CA SER A 114 7.55 7.79 -2.19
C SER A 114 6.27 8.38 -1.59
N ALA A 115 5.11 7.80 -1.90
CA ALA A 115 3.83 8.24 -1.35
C ALA A 115 3.74 7.97 0.16
N PHE A 116 4.20 6.80 0.62
CA PHE A 116 4.20 6.45 2.04
C PHE A 116 5.15 7.35 2.84
N VAL A 117 6.37 7.57 2.34
CA VAL A 117 7.34 8.48 2.96
C VAL A 117 6.78 9.90 3.02
N SER A 118 6.16 10.39 1.95
CA SER A 118 5.51 11.71 1.93
C SER A 118 4.40 11.82 2.98
N MET A 119 3.58 10.78 3.12
CA MET A 119 2.52 10.73 4.13
C MET A 119 3.10 10.80 5.56
N CYS A 120 4.18 10.08 5.83
CA CYS A 120 4.89 10.11 7.11
C CYS A 120 5.50 11.50 7.38
N ILE A 121 6.17 12.10 6.40
CA ILE A 121 6.77 13.44 6.53
C ILE A 121 5.69 14.49 6.83
N ILE A 122 4.59 14.46 6.08
CA ILE A 122 3.49 15.42 6.28
C ILE A 122 2.85 15.22 7.66
N SER A 123 2.67 13.99 8.11
CA SER A 123 2.07 13.69 9.42
C SER A 123 2.99 14.08 10.59
N THR A 124 4.30 13.86 10.47
CA THR A 124 5.25 14.04 11.59
C THR A 124 5.76 15.48 11.68
N PHE A 125 6.01 16.15 10.56
CA PHE A 125 6.64 17.47 10.55
C PHE A 125 5.67 18.57 10.11
N VAL A 126 5.01 18.40 8.97
CA VAL A 126 4.17 19.47 8.40
C VAL A 126 2.96 19.75 9.29
N THR A 127 2.29 18.70 9.78
CA THR A 127 1.09 18.84 10.60
C THR A 127 1.33 19.63 11.90
N PRO A 128 2.30 19.27 12.77
CA PRO A 128 2.56 20.05 13.97
C PRO A 128 3.12 21.45 13.67
N LEU A 129 3.91 21.61 12.62
CA LEU A 129 4.43 22.93 12.22
C LEU A 129 3.30 23.87 11.82
N VAL A 130 2.35 23.38 11.02
CA VAL A 130 1.12 24.13 10.68
C VAL A 130 0.34 24.46 11.95
N GLN A 131 0.16 23.52 12.88
CA GLN A 131 -0.53 23.80 14.15
C GLN A 131 0.14 24.90 14.97
N LEU A 132 1.48 24.88 15.08
CA LEU A 132 2.24 25.92 15.76
C LEU A 132 2.13 27.28 15.05
N LEU A 133 2.18 27.29 13.71
CA LEU A 133 1.97 28.51 12.93
C LEU A 133 0.58 29.10 13.17
N TYR A 134 -0.46 28.26 13.19
CA TYR A 134 -1.82 28.70 13.48
C TYR A 134 -1.95 29.29 14.88
N GLN A 135 -1.34 28.66 15.90
CA GLN A 135 -1.33 29.19 17.26
C GLN A 135 -0.58 30.52 17.37
N TRP A 136 0.56 30.63 16.70
CA TRP A 136 1.34 31.87 16.64
C TRP A 136 0.60 33.00 15.91
N LEU A 137 -0.12 32.68 14.82
CA LEU A 137 -0.93 33.66 14.10
C LEU A 137 -2.13 34.12 14.94
N HIS A 138 -2.74 33.21 15.69
CA HIS A 138 -3.86 33.51 16.58
C HIS A 138 -3.42 34.40 17.76
N SER A 139 -2.27 34.16 18.38
CA SER A 139 -1.77 35.01 19.48
C SER A 139 -1.38 36.42 19.03
N ARG A 140 -1.14 36.61 17.73
CA ARG A 140 -0.78 37.91 17.13
C ARG A 140 -1.99 38.64 16.51
N ALA A 141 -3.15 38.00 16.41
CA ALA A 141 -4.35 38.61 15.85
C ALA A 141 -5.13 39.36 16.93
N ASP A 142 -5.43 40.64 16.70
CA ASP A 142 -6.24 41.42 17.64
C ASP A 142 -7.71 40.91 17.71
N PRO A 143 -8.28 40.80 18.93
CA PRO A 143 -9.64 40.33 19.13
C PRO A 143 -10.65 41.30 18.50
N GLY A 144 -11.27 40.88 17.40
CA GLY A 144 -12.30 41.67 16.69
C GLY A 144 -12.16 41.68 15.16
N THR A 145 -11.02 41.27 14.63
CA THR A 145 -10.78 41.25 13.17
C THR A 145 -11.46 40.04 12.51
N TYR A 146 -11.97 40.19 11.28
CA TYR A 146 -12.54 39.07 10.49
C TYR A 146 -11.57 37.87 10.38
N TRP A 147 -10.26 38.11 10.33
CA TRP A 147 -9.22 37.10 10.36
C TRP A 147 -9.23 36.25 11.63
N HIS A 148 -9.45 36.85 12.79
CA HIS A 148 -9.54 36.11 14.06
C HIS A 148 -10.77 35.19 14.07
N ARG A 149 -11.92 35.67 13.56
CA ARG A 149 -13.13 34.85 13.42
C ARG A 149 -12.95 33.68 12.47
N LEU A 150 -12.24 33.90 11.35
CA LEU A 150 -11.99 32.87 10.35
C LEU A 150 -11.04 31.81 10.88
N LEU A 151 -9.95 32.23 11.56
CA LEU A 151 -9.02 31.34 12.26
C LEU A 151 -9.71 30.51 13.34
N GLU A 152 -10.56 31.14 14.14
CA GLU A 152 -11.31 30.50 15.22
C GLU A 152 -12.31 29.45 14.72
N SER A 153 -12.92 29.66 13.54
CA SER A 153 -13.81 28.68 12.92
C SER A 153 -13.08 27.44 12.40
N SER A 154 -11.84 27.60 11.94
CA SER A 154 -11.05 26.51 11.39
C SER A 154 -10.28 25.71 12.46
N LEU A 155 -10.07 26.28 13.66
CA LEU A 155 -9.32 25.63 14.72
C LEU A 155 -10.22 24.67 15.54
N PRO A 156 -9.86 23.38 15.69
CA PRO A 156 -10.59 22.47 16.58
C PRO A 156 -10.54 22.97 18.03
N SER A 157 -11.64 22.78 18.76
CA SER A 157 -11.84 23.35 20.11
C SER A 157 -10.77 22.97 21.15
N ILE A 158 -9.99 21.92 20.90
CA ILE A 158 -8.87 21.45 21.74
C ILE A 158 -7.60 22.29 21.58
N ALA A 159 -7.44 23.01 20.47
CA ALA A 159 -6.26 23.80 20.18
C ALA A 159 -6.42 25.29 20.54
N LYS A 160 -7.60 25.70 21.04
CA LYS A 160 -7.83 27.05 21.55
C LYS A 160 -7.08 27.20 22.88
N PRO A 161 -6.15 28.16 23.01
CA PRO A 161 -5.52 28.44 24.30
C PRO A 161 -6.58 28.93 25.29
N VAL A 162 -6.48 28.47 26.53
CA VAL A 162 -7.36 28.84 27.66
C VAL A 162 -7.12 30.30 28.05
#